data_AF-A0A150PMV7-F1
#
_entry.id   AF-A0A150PMV7-F1
#
_cell.length_a   1.000
_cell.length_b   1.000
_cell.length_c   1.000
_cell.angle_alpha   90.00
_cell.angle_beta   90.00
_cell.angle_gamma   90.00
#
_symmetry.space_group_name_H-M   'P 1'
#
loop_
_entity.id
_entity.type
_entity.pdbx_description
1 polymer ?
#
loop_
_entity_poly.entity_id
_entity_poly.type
_entity_poly.pdbx_seq_one_letter_code
_entity_poly.pdbx_strand_id
1 'polypeptide(L)'
;MQQVVASQGAHRPRFRRLHAFLMLGCLAMGAASASGACSSSDAPRDECFGGVVVNGVCEGKCEPELCLDGNTCVDNRCVLKCNSHLECIPGLQECVPAEEDDTNARISVCRSNGKPVGFGAPCPFGSECGQFGRCPDDSPCNPVQCNGDPGACQRDTVACGDDPACNAGVCPDGSYCYIPSCAPAECTSLGLECLGKGEGDAEAYCTQPHCASDADCPGGYECAVARDPHAICGTDKGDNSFCGETSEECVDPSTFGDGNSYVEGSLCLLRTNCVKRSQCAPCGSDLDCSLAPGQRCVTIGGESRCARTCSKDEDCDLDYRCEGEVCTPRFGACVGEGNFCEPCRNDADCGDADSTMECTTTLRGQRACIDAALPIRCTEENAAEVCPKSPSGLSGSCVCVETNRDGECVDSRCYLPSRRSDPRDPGSTVVTCW
;
A
#
# COMPACT_ATOMS: atom_id res chain seq x y z
N MET A 1 -18.43 -31.89 -16.47
CA MET A 1 -18.40 -31.78 -17.94
C MET A 1 -18.28 -30.31 -18.28
N GLN A 2 -17.21 -29.94 -19.02
CA GLN A 2 -17.05 -28.71 -19.83
C GLN A 2 -17.18 -27.35 -19.09
N GLN A 3 -16.33 -26.35 -19.26
CA GLN A 3 -15.37 -26.06 -20.31
C GLN A 3 -14.32 -25.07 -19.77
N VAL A 4 -13.05 -25.37 -20.03
CA VAL A 4 -11.89 -24.49 -19.83
C VAL A 4 -11.87 -23.50 -21.00
N VAL A 5 -11.88 -22.20 -20.70
CA VAL A 5 -11.62 -21.14 -21.71
C VAL A 5 -10.20 -20.66 -21.52
N ALA A 6 -9.34 -21.07 -22.45
CA ALA A 6 -7.98 -20.56 -22.61
C ALA A 6 -8.03 -19.18 -23.29
N SER A 7 -7.41 -18.17 -22.67
CA SER A 7 -7.13 -16.89 -23.30
C SER A 7 -5.73 -16.93 -23.92
N GLN A 8 -5.67 -16.66 -25.23
CA GLN A 8 -4.45 -16.57 -26.03
C GLN A 8 -3.97 -15.12 -26.13
N GLY A 9 -2.64 -14.95 -26.07
CA GLY A 9 -1.93 -14.14 -27.07
C GLY A 9 -1.70 -12.66 -26.74
N ALA A 10 -0.65 -12.37 -25.95
CA ALA A 10 0.01 -11.07 -25.98
C ALA A 10 1.33 -11.17 -26.78
N HIS A 11 1.38 -10.42 -27.88
CA HIS A 11 2.50 -10.31 -28.80
C HIS A 11 3.75 -9.68 -28.15
N ARG A 12 4.89 -10.39 -28.23
CA ARG A 12 6.22 -9.82 -27.98
C ARG A 12 6.64 -8.90 -29.14
N PRO A 13 7.07 -7.64 -28.90
CA PRO A 13 7.78 -6.89 -29.91
C PRO A 13 9.23 -7.39 -30.06
N ARG A 14 9.67 -7.36 -31.32
CA ARG A 14 10.90 -7.96 -31.86
C ARG A 14 12.16 -7.19 -31.46
N PHE A 15 13.22 -7.96 -31.23
CA PHE A 15 14.63 -7.58 -31.24
C PHE A 15 15.00 -6.54 -32.30
N ARG A 16 15.71 -5.47 -31.87
CA ARG A 16 16.60 -4.70 -32.74
C ARG A 16 18.06 -4.93 -32.32
N ARG A 17 18.81 -5.48 -33.27
CA ARG A 17 20.27 -5.53 -33.31
C ARG A 17 20.81 -4.13 -33.67
N LEU A 18 21.87 -3.69 -33.01
CA LEU A 18 22.92 -2.72 -33.43
C LEU A 18 23.79 -2.47 -32.18
N HIS A 19 25.11 -2.29 -32.14
CA HIS A 19 26.24 -2.52 -33.01
C HIS A 19 27.46 -2.56 -32.06
N ALA A 20 28.34 -3.57 -32.19
CA ALA A 20 29.62 -3.58 -31.50
C ALA A 20 30.58 -2.61 -32.20
N PHE A 21 31.09 -1.61 -31.47
CA PHE A 21 32.27 -0.87 -31.88
C PHE A 21 33.43 -1.19 -30.96
N LEU A 22 34.39 -1.86 -31.60
CA LEU A 22 35.72 -2.22 -31.12
C LEU A 22 36.62 -1.05 -31.52
N MET A 23 37.17 -0.29 -30.56
CA MET A 23 38.25 0.65 -30.81
C MET A 23 39.35 0.46 -29.77
N LEU A 24 40.35 -0.30 -30.20
CA LEU A 24 41.68 -0.40 -29.66
C LEU A 24 42.49 0.80 -30.19
N GLY A 25 43.16 1.57 -29.34
CA GLY A 25 44.01 2.68 -29.79
C GLY A 25 44.95 3.19 -28.69
N CYS A 26 46.22 2.80 -28.80
CA CYS A 26 47.35 3.21 -27.95
C CYS A 26 47.62 4.72 -27.90
N LEU A 27 48.14 5.22 -26.78
CA LEU A 27 49.13 6.32 -26.64
C LEU A 27 49.60 6.30 -25.16
N ALA A 28 50.74 5.72 -24.83
CA ALA A 28 52.10 6.26 -24.89
C ALA A 28 52.41 7.35 -23.84
N MET A 29 53.40 6.99 -23.01
CA MET A 29 54.19 7.72 -22.02
C MET A 29 54.34 9.24 -22.20
N GLY A 30 54.24 9.96 -21.07
CA GLY A 30 54.77 11.31 -20.88
C GLY A 30 55.21 11.50 -19.42
N ALA A 31 56.52 11.56 -19.20
CA ALA A 31 57.15 11.88 -17.93
C ALA A 31 57.10 13.40 -17.65
N ALA A 32 56.95 13.80 -16.39
CA ALA A 32 57.70 14.92 -15.82
C ALA A 32 57.42 15.07 -14.32
N SER A 33 58.47 14.80 -13.55
CA SER A 33 58.68 15.25 -12.18
C SER A 33 58.52 16.77 -12.04
N ALA A 34 57.64 17.20 -11.14
CA ALA A 34 57.63 18.55 -10.59
C ALA A 34 57.60 18.48 -9.07
N SER A 35 58.79 18.50 -8.47
CA SER A 35 59.02 18.84 -7.07
C SER A 35 58.77 20.35 -6.89
N GLY A 36 57.53 20.70 -6.56
CA GLY A 36 57.11 22.05 -6.22
C GLY A 36 56.98 22.22 -4.70
N ALA A 37 57.69 23.20 -4.17
CA ALA A 37 57.81 23.55 -2.76
C ALA A 37 56.46 23.80 -2.07
N CYS A 38 56.23 23.13 -0.93
CA CYS A 38 55.18 23.52 0.01
C CYS A 38 55.73 24.63 0.93
N SER A 39 55.46 25.88 0.55
CA SER A 39 55.47 27.00 1.49
C SER A 39 54.35 26.80 2.51
N SER A 40 54.72 26.75 3.79
CA SER A 40 53.82 26.87 4.93
C SER A 40 53.24 28.29 4.97
N SER A 41 52.09 28.49 4.36
CA SER A 41 51.26 29.68 4.59
C SER A 41 50.12 29.32 5.52
N ASP A 42 50.09 29.93 6.70
CA ASP A 42 49.04 29.86 7.73
C ASP A 42 47.70 30.50 7.30
N ALA A 43 47.39 30.49 6.00
CA ALA A 43 46.06 30.82 5.51
C ALA A 43 45.22 29.53 5.56
N PRO A 44 43.98 29.56 6.09
CA PRO A 44 43.10 28.40 6.04
C PRO A 44 42.96 28.01 4.56
N ARG A 45 43.54 26.87 4.20
CA ARG A 45 43.38 26.30 2.86
C ARG A 45 41.88 26.05 2.71
N ASP A 46 41.25 26.67 1.71
CA ASP A 46 39.88 26.33 1.33
C ASP A 46 39.79 24.80 1.23
N GLU A 47 39.08 24.19 2.18
CA GLU A 47 39.25 22.78 2.56
C GLU A 47 38.83 21.77 1.47
N CYS A 48 38.31 22.23 0.33
CA CYS A 48 37.93 21.38 -0.78
C CYS A 48 37.89 22.15 -2.12
N PHE A 49 39.04 22.30 -2.78
CA PHE A 49 39.11 23.08 -4.02
C PHE A 49 38.40 22.35 -5.17
N GLY A 50 37.23 22.87 -5.59
CA GLY A 50 36.40 22.29 -6.65
C GLY A 50 35.51 21.12 -6.21
N GLY A 51 35.42 20.84 -4.91
CA GLY A 51 34.56 19.81 -4.36
C GLY A 51 33.58 20.35 -3.32
N VAL A 52 32.85 19.45 -2.67
CA VAL A 52 31.92 19.74 -1.58
C VAL A 52 32.35 18.93 -0.36
N VAL A 53 32.33 19.53 0.82
CA VAL A 53 32.61 18.83 2.07
C VAL A 53 31.33 18.14 2.54
N VAL A 54 31.31 16.80 2.49
CA VAL A 54 30.19 15.97 2.95
C VAL A 54 30.68 15.17 4.16
N ASN A 55 30.04 15.35 5.32
CA ASN A 55 30.42 14.68 6.57
C ASN A 55 31.91 14.82 6.94
N GLY A 56 32.52 15.97 6.64
CA GLY A 56 33.94 16.25 6.92
C GLY A 56 34.92 15.64 5.92
N VAL A 57 34.45 14.98 4.87
CA VAL A 57 35.27 14.47 3.77
C VAL A 57 35.10 15.38 2.55
N CYS A 58 36.21 15.81 1.95
CA CYS A 58 36.18 16.54 0.69
C CYS A 58 35.92 15.56 -0.47
N GLU A 59 34.82 15.76 -1.16
CA GLU A 59 34.39 14.91 -2.28
C GLU A 59 34.24 15.75 -3.54
N GLY A 60 34.34 15.13 -4.71
CA GLY A 60 34.03 15.81 -5.97
C GLY A 60 32.59 16.33 -5.97
N LYS A 61 32.37 17.50 -6.57
CA LYS A 61 31.01 18.00 -6.77
C LYS A 61 30.25 17.01 -7.66
N CYS A 62 29.03 16.66 -7.25
CA CYS A 62 28.13 15.86 -8.06
C CYS A 62 27.71 16.67 -9.30
N GLU A 63 27.79 16.05 -10.47
CA GLU A 63 27.34 16.62 -11.74
C GLU A 63 26.24 15.71 -12.31
N PRO A 64 25.02 16.23 -12.58
CA PRO A 64 23.91 15.41 -13.06
C PRO A 64 24.23 14.62 -14.33
N GLU A 65 25.05 15.15 -15.25
CA GLU A 65 25.50 14.43 -16.46
C GLU A 65 26.40 13.21 -16.19
N LEU A 66 26.97 13.09 -15.00
CA LEU A 66 27.78 11.95 -14.58
C LEU A 66 26.97 10.89 -13.83
N CYS A 67 25.75 11.22 -13.42
CA CYS A 67 24.83 10.27 -12.82
C CYS A 67 24.26 9.31 -13.88
N LEU A 68 23.78 8.15 -13.43
CA LEU A 68 23.03 7.23 -14.29
C LEU A 68 21.76 7.91 -14.83
N ASP A 69 21.28 7.47 -15.99
CA ASP A 69 20.06 8.03 -16.59
C ASP A 69 18.87 7.92 -15.63
N GLY A 70 18.10 9.00 -15.51
CA GLY A 70 17.02 9.13 -14.51
C GLY A 70 17.46 9.60 -13.11
N ASN A 71 18.76 9.62 -12.81
CA ASN A 71 19.26 10.13 -11.53
C ASN A 71 19.60 11.64 -11.62
N THR A 72 19.75 12.28 -10.46
CA THR A 72 20.27 13.64 -10.33
C THR A 72 21.06 13.82 -9.04
N CYS A 73 21.68 14.99 -8.88
CA CYS A 73 22.41 15.36 -7.69
C CYS A 73 21.50 15.99 -6.62
N VAL A 74 21.44 15.32 -5.48
CA VAL A 74 20.85 15.83 -4.24
C VAL A 74 21.81 15.51 -3.10
N ASP A 75 22.13 16.51 -2.28
CA ASP A 75 23.08 16.38 -1.16
C ASP A 75 24.45 15.83 -1.62
N ASN A 76 24.91 16.26 -2.79
CA ASN A 76 26.15 15.83 -3.45
C ASN A 76 26.21 14.32 -3.74
N ARG A 77 25.05 13.70 -3.98
CA ARG A 77 24.89 12.27 -4.31
C ARG A 77 23.97 12.08 -5.51
N CYS A 78 24.30 11.14 -6.39
CA CYS A 78 23.40 10.71 -7.45
C CYS A 78 22.25 9.89 -6.84
N VAL A 79 21.03 10.41 -6.94
CA VAL A 79 19.80 9.77 -6.46
C VAL A 79 18.77 9.64 -7.60
N LEU A 80 17.96 8.59 -7.56
CA LEU A 80 16.92 8.35 -8.57
C LEU A 80 15.77 9.36 -8.41
N LYS A 81 15.44 10.11 -9.48
CA LYS A 81 14.22 10.93 -9.51
C LYS A 81 13.00 10.02 -9.54
N CYS A 82 11.94 10.44 -8.87
CA CYS A 82 10.67 9.71 -8.86
C CYS A 82 9.48 10.65 -8.90
N ASN A 83 8.35 10.16 -9.40
CA ASN A 83 7.05 10.84 -9.30
C ASN A 83 6.05 10.07 -8.42
N SER A 84 6.37 8.82 -8.07
CA SER A 84 5.52 7.93 -7.30
C SER A 84 6.38 6.98 -6.47
N HIS A 85 5.84 6.53 -5.33
CA HIS A 85 6.45 5.45 -4.54
C HIS A 85 6.65 4.15 -5.34
N LEU A 86 5.89 3.93 -6.42
CA LEU A 86 6.03 2.77 -7.32
C LEU A 86 7.29 2.82 -8.19
N GLU A 87 7.90 4.00 -8.36
CA GLU A 87 9.15 4.18 -9.11
C GLU A 87 10.39 3.88 -8.25
N CYS A 88 10.21 3.76 -6.93
CA CYS A 88 11.26 3.41 -5.99
C CYS A 88 11.26 1.91 -5.68
N ILE A 89 12.34 1.42 -5.05
CA ILE A 89 12.42 0.01 -4.65
C ILE A 89 11.35 -0.29 -3.59
N PRO A 90 10.33 -1.13 -3.89
CA PRO A 90 9.21 -1.37 -2.98
C PRO A 90 9.67 -1.86 -1.61
N GLY A 91 9.13 -1.27 -0.54
CA GLY A 91 9.42 -1.63 0.85
C GLY A 91 10.76 -1.11 1.40
N LEU A 92 11.71 -0.71 0.55
CA LEU A 92 13.01 -0.17 0.98
C LEU A 92 13.11 1.33 0.83
N GLN A 93 12.58 1.83 -0.28
CA GLN A 93 12.68 3.22 -0.64
C GLN A 93 11.29 3.83 -0.76
N GLU A 94 11.24 5.12 -0.48
CA GLU A 94 10.08 5.94 -0.72
C GLU A 94 10.47 7.14 -1.57
N CYS A 95 9.56 7.53 -2.44
CA CYS A 95 9.67 8.78 -3.14
C CYS A 95 9.38 9.90 -2.14
N VAL A 96 10.33 10.82 -1.96
CA VAL A 96 10.21 11.95 -1.01
C VAL A 96 10.63 13.26 -1.66
N PRO A 97 10.06 14.39 -1.22
CA PRO A 97 10.46 15.71 -1.73
C PRO A 97 11.95 15.99 -1.45
N ALA A 98 12.62 16.62 -2.41
CA ALA A 98 14.01 17.04 -2.32
C ALA A 98 14.26 18.30 -3.16
N GLU A 99 15.45 18.90 -3.01
CA GLU A 99 15.92 20.02 -3.82
C GLU A 99 17.17 19.58 -4.61
N GLU A 100 17.16 19.82 -5.92
CA GLU A 100 18.30 19.50 -6.80
C GLU A 100 19.46 20.48 -6.56
N ASP A 101 20.68 19.98 -6.34
CA ASP A 101 21.83 20.76 -5.86
C ASP A 101 22.17 21.98 -6.73
N ASP A 102 22.08 21.85 -8.06
CA ASP A 102 22.51 22.90 -9.00
C ASP A 102 21.41 23.89 -9.35
N THR A 103 20.17 23.42 -9.47
CA THR A 103 19.06 24.22 -9.96
C THR A 103 18.17 24.76 -8.83
N ASN A 104 18.26 24.18 -7.62
CA ASN A 104 17.30 24.33 -6.53
C ASN A 104 15.86 24.01 -6.96
N ALA A 105 15.69 23.19 -8.00
CA ALA A 105 14.38 22.73 -8.42
C ALA A 105 13.81 21.79 -7.34
N ARG A 106 12.56 22.03 -6.97
CA ARG A 106 11.79 21.08 -6.14
C ARG A 106 11.48 19.85 -6.97
N ILE A 107 12.02 18.73 -6.55
CA ILE A 107 11.85 17.43 -7.18
C ILE A 107 11.42 16.40 -6.12
N SER A 108 11.14 15.18 -6.54
CA SER A 108 11.05 14.05 -5.63
C SER A 108 12.08 13.00 -6.03
N VAL A 109 12.66 12.34 -5.03
CA VAL A 109 13.72 11.35 -5.22
C VAL A 109 13.49 10.13 -4.34
N CYS A 110 13.97 8.97 -4.78
CA CYS A 110 13.92 7.76 -3.97
C CYS A 110 14.96 7.82 -2.85
N ARG A 111 14.51 7.78 -1.60
CA ARG A 111 15.37 7.65 -0.41
C ARG A 111 14.99 6.41 0.36
N SER A 112 15.94 5.87 1.13
CA SER A 112 15.63 4.82 2.10
C SER A 112 14.55 5.32 3.06
N ASN A 113 13.50 4.53 3.26
CA ASN A 113 12.41 4.89 4.17
C ASN A 113 12.80 4.67 5.66
N GLY A 114 13.92 3.99 5.93
CA GLY A 114 14.33 3.60 7.30
C GLY A 114 13.36 2.61 7.97
N LYS A 115 12.43 2.04 7.21
CA LYS A 115 11.38 1.13 7.70
C LYS A 115 11.82 -0.33 7.57
N PRO A 116 11.17 -1.25 8.32
CA PRO A 116 11.41 -2.67 8.22
C PRO A 116 11.31 -3.18 6.77
N VAL A 117 12.29 -3.98 6.37
CA VAL A 117 12.30 -4.62 5.06
C VAL A 117 11.20 -5.66 4.99
N GLY A 118 10.62 -5.87 3.79
CA GLY A 118 9.48 -6.77 3.59
C GLY A 118 8.12 -6.11 3.76
N PHE A 119 8.08 -4.86 4.20
CA PHE A 119 6.85 -4.09 4.23
C PHE A 119 6.26 -3.95 2.81
N GLY A 120 4.97 -4.24 2.66
CA GLY A 120 4.27 -4.25 1.37
C GLY A 120 4.54 -5.47 0.50
N ALA A 121 5.40 -6.41 0.93
CA ALA A 121 5.66 -7.65 0.21
C ALA A 121 4.37 -8.49 0.12
N PRO A 122 4.09 -9.15 -1.02
CA PRO A 122 2.90 -9.98 -1.15
C PRO A 122 2.95 -11.18 -0.20
N CYS A 123 1.82 -11.50 0.42
CA CYS A 123 1.68 -12.65 1.32
C CYS A 123 0.40 -13.45 1.05
N PRO A 124 0.19 -13.96 -0.18
CA PRO A 124 -1.04 -14.67 -0.53
C PRO A 124 -1.32 -15.89 0.35
N PHE A 125 -0.33 -16.49 1.01
CA PHE A 125 -0.50 -17.63 1.89
C PHE A 125 -0.45 -17.29 3.39
N GLY A 126 -0.43 -16.01 3.76
CA GLY A 126 -0.51 -15.52 5.14
C GLY A 126 0.78 -15.63 5.98
N SER A 127 1.73 -16.51 5.63
CA SER A 127 2.91 -16.82 6.45
C SER A 127 4.20 -16.15 5.96
N GLU A 128 4.16 -15.53 4.78
CA GLU A 128 5.33 -14.98 4.11
C GLU A 128 5.95 -13.79 4.88
N CYS A 129 5.22 -13.14 5.77
CA CYS A 129 5.73 -11.98 6.50
C CYS A 129 6.71 -12.35 7.62
N GLY A 130 6.60 -13.56 8.16
CA GLY A 130 7.49 -14.04 9.23
C GLY A 130 8.94 -14.23 8.79
N GLN A 131 9.22 -14.23 7.48
CA GLN A 131 10.57 -14.34 6.95
C GLN A 131 11.41 -13.06 7.07
N PHE A 132 10.76 -11.91 7.28
CA PHE A 132 11.48 -10.65 7.33
C PHE A 132 11.94 -10.38 8.75
N GLY A 133 13.24 -10.08 8.88
CA GLY A 133 13.87 -9.86 10.18
C GLY A 133 14.88 -8.72 10.18
N ARG A 134 15.41 -8.45 11.37
CA ARG A 134 16.54 -7.56 11.63
C ARG A 134 17.63 -8.23 12.45
N CYS A 135 18.86 -7.87 12.10
CA CYS A 135 20.06 -8.16 12.85
C CYS A 135 20.19 -7.23 14.07
N PRO A 136 21.08 -7.54 15.04
CA PRO A 136 21.33 -6.68 16.21
C PRO A 136 21.81 -5.25 15.89
N ASP A 137 22.30 -5.01 14.67
CA ASP A 137 22.72 -3.70 14.16
C ASP A 137 21.63 -3.00 13.34
N ASP A 138 20.38 -3.45 13.45
CA ASP A 138 19.20 -3.01 12.69
C ASP A 138 19.25 -3.27 11.17
N SER A 139 20.30 -3.91 10.66
CA SER A 139 20.35 -4.28 9.25
C SER A 139 19.31 -5.37 8.94
N PRO A 140 18.72 -5.35 7.73
CA PRO A 140 17.75 -6.35 7.36
C PRO A 140 18.35 -7.73 7.16
N CYS A 141 17.57 -8.75 7.53
CA CYS A 141 17.90 -10.14 7.28
C CYS A 141 16.65 -10.92 6.86
N ASN A 142 16.85 -11.94 6.04
CA ASN A 142 15.82 -12.90 5.67
C ASN A 142 16.44 -14.30 5.71
N PRO A 143 16.11 -15.16 6.69
CA PRO A 143 16.74 -16.47 6.84
C PRO A 143 16.28 -17.49 5.80
N VAL A 144 15.22 -17.22 5.03
CA VAL A 144 14.69 -18.13 4.00
C VAL A 144 14.90 -17.61 2.57
N GLN A 145 15.61 -16.50 2.39
CA GLN A 145 15.97 -15.99 1.06
C GLN A 145 16.80 -16.99 0.27
N CYS A 146 16.84 -16.82 -1.06
CA CYS A 146 17.57 -17.69 -1.98
C CYS A 146 17.22 -19.19 -1.82
N ASN A 147 15.93 -19.50 -1.71
CA ASN A 147 15.43 -20.87 -1.51
C ASN A 147 15.95 -21.53 -0.22
N GLY A 148 16.07 -20.76 0.86
CA GLY A 148 16.54 -21.24 2.17
C GLY A 148 18.05 -21.29 2.34
N ASP A 149 18.82 -20.75 1.39
CA ASP A 149 20.28 -20.61 1.50
C ASP A 149 20.67 -19.12 1.52
N PRO A 150 20.55 -18.43 2.68
CA PRO A 150 20.87 -17.01 2.76
C PRO A 150 22.33 -16.70 2.41
N GLY A 151 23.24 -17.68 2.50
CA GLY A 151 24.64 -17.53 2.10
C GLY A 151 24.87 -17.52 0.58
N ALA A 152 23.88 -17.94 -0.21
CA ALA A 152 23.92 -17.85 -1.66
C ALA A 152 23.64 -16.43 -2.19
N CYS A 153 23.22 -15.51 -1.33
CA CYS A 153 23.01 -14.11 -1.69
C CYS A 153 24.34 -13.43 -2.00
N GLN A 154 24.54 -13.06 -3.27
CA GLN A 154 25.75 -12.37 -3.71
C GLN A 154 25.47 -10.88 -3.90
N ARG A 155 26.46 -10.04 -3.61
CA ARG A 155 26.31 -8.58 -3.69
C ARG A 155 25.92 -8.16 -5.09
N ASP A 156 24.86 -7.37 -5.21
CA ASP A 156 24.43 -6.81 -6.48
C ASP A 156 25.37 -5.65 -6.84
N THR A 157 26.44 -5.93 -7.59
CA THR A 157 27.39 -4.88 -8.01
C THR A 157 26.76 -3.80 -8.88
N VAL A 158 25.62 -4.08 -9.54
CA VAL A 158 24.91 -3.09 -10.36
C VAL A 158 24.11 -2.16 -9.47
N ALA A 159 23.37 -2.71 -8.49
CA ALA A 159 22.59 -1.90 -7.55
C ALA A 159 23.48 -1.15 -6.54
N CYS A 160 24.55 -1.80 -6.06
CA CYS A 160 25.41 -1.24 -5.02
C CYS A 160 26.52 -0.31 -5.52
N GLY A 161 26.92 -0.41 -6.79
CA GLY A 161 28.13 0.26 -7.27
C GLY A 161 29.33 0.00 -6.33
N ASP A 162 30.07 1.06 -6.02
CA ASP A 162 31.24 1.00 -5.14
C ASP A 162 30.91 1.06 -3.64
N ASP A 163 29.64 1.21 -3.22
CA ASP A 163 29.28 1.41 -1.82
C ASP A 163 29.47 0.13 -0.96
N PRO A 164 30.48 0.07 -0.08
CA PRO A 164 30.73 -1.12 0.73
C PRO A 164 29.64 -1.38 1.79
N ALA A 165 28.81 -0.40 2.12
CA ALA A 165 27.70 -0.54 3.08
C ALA A 165 26.42 -1.06 2.42
N CYS A 166 26.36 -1.13 1.08
CA CYS A 166 25.21 -1.65 0.38
C CYS A 166 25.06 -3.16 0.62
N ASN A 167 23.91 -3.53 1.18
CA ASN A 167 23.53 -4.90 1.50
C ASN A 167 22.58 -5.52 0.45
N ALA A 168 22.31 -4.84 -0.66
CA ALA A 168 21.52 -5.41 -1.75
C ALA A 168 22.29 -6.56 -2.42
N GLY A 169 21.59 -7.67 -2.65
CA GLY A 169 22.13 -8.84 -3.31
C GLY A 169 21.17 -9.47 -4.31
N VAL A 170 21.69 -10.43 -5.06
CA VAL A 170 20.94 -11.27 -6.00
C VAL A 170 21.25 -12.73 -5.72
N CYS A 171 20.19 -13.54 -5.64
CA CYS A 171 20.28 -14.99 -5.52
C CYS A 171 20.66 -15.64 -6.86
N PRO A 172 21.09 -16.91 -6.88
CA PRO A 172 21.41 -17.62 -8.12
C PRO A 172 20.26 -17.72 -9.14
N ASP A 173 19.01 -17.61 -8.68
CA ASP A 173 17.81 -17.60 -9.52
C ASP A 173 17.44 -16.21 -10.07
N GLY A 174 18.20 -15.18 -9.72
CA GLY A 174 17.98 -13.80 -10.13
C GLY A 174 17.02 -13.02 -9.22
N SER A 175 16.47 -13.63 -8.17
CA SER A 175 15.67 -12.91 -7.18
C SER A 175 16.53 -11.98 -6.33
N TYR A 176 15.96 -10.86 -5.89
CA TYR A 176 16.63 -9.93 -4.98
C TYR A 176 16.72 -10.53 -3.57
N CYS A 177 17.82 -10.28 -2.90
CA CYS A 177 18.07 -10.69 -1.52
C CYS A 177 18.87 -9.62 -0.77
N TYR A 178 19.10 -9.86 0.52
CA TYR A 178 19.88 -8.97 1.38
C TYR A 178 21.08 -9.74 1.90
N ILE A 179 22.28 -9.17 1.86
CA ILE A 179 23.44 -9.74 2.54
C ILE A 179 23.31 -9.37 4.02
N PRO A 180 22.95 -10.31 4.91
CA PRO A 180 22.77 -9.99 6.32
C PRO A 180 24.14 -9.69 6.95
N SER A 181 24.19 -8.75 7.90
CA SER A 181 25.40 -8.49 8.68
C SER A 181 25.58 -9.48 9.85
N CYS A 182 24.54 -10.28 10.13
CA CYS A 182 24.48 -11.24 11.22
C CYS A 182 24.24 -12.67 10.74
N ALA A 183 24.45 -13.65 11.62
CA ALA A 183 24.11 -15.04 11.34
C ALA A 183 22.58 -15.22 11.30
N PRO A 184 22.04 -16.23 10.56
CA PRO A 184 20.59 -16.47 10.50
C PRO A 184 19.92 -16.66 11.86
N ALA A 185 20.65 -17.21 12.86
CA ALA A 185 20.14 -17.40 14.21
C ALA A 185 20.03 -16.10 15.03
N GLU A 186 20.68 -15.03 14.59
CA GLU A 186 20.63 -13.69 15.20
C GLU A 186 19.58 -12.80 14.53
N CYS A 187 18.95 -13.30 13.45
CA CYS A 187 17.89 -12.61 12.73
C CYS A 187 16.59 -12.69 13.52
N THR A 188 16.16 -11.56 14.08
CA THR A 188 14.91 -11.45 14.84
C THR A 188 13.78 -11.01 13.92
N SER A 189 12.59 -11.62 14.04
CA SER A 189 11.44 -11.24 13.22
C SER A 189 11.08 -9.77 13.43
N LEU A 190 10.69 -9.12 12.35
CA LEU A 190 10.21 -7.73 12.37
C LEU A 190 8.82 -7.55 12.96
N GLY A 191 8.12 -8.65 13.27
CA GLY A 191 6.72 -8.59 13.69
C GLY A 191 5.78 -8.07 12.59
N LEU A 192 6.17 -8.23 11.32
CA LEU A 192 5.27 -7.93 10.21
C LEU A 192 4.21 -9.03 10.12
N GLU A 193 2.98 -8.63 9.87
CA GLU A 193 1.83 -9.52 9.73
C GLU A 193 1.23 -9.41 8.33
N CYS A 194 0.63 -10.50 7.87
CA CYS A 194 -0.05 -10.49 6.59
C CYS A 194 -1.44 -9.86 6.72
N LEU A 195 -1.66 -8.74 6.02
CA LEU A 195 -2.98 -8.14 5.92
C LEU A 195 -3.64 -8.55 4.60
N GLY A 196 -4.77 -9.25 4.70
CA GLY A 196 -5.55 -9.72 3.56
C GLY A 196 -6.86 -10.36 4.00
N LYS A 197 -7.60 -10.92 3.04
CA LYS A 197 -8.88 -11.63 3.25
C LYS A 197 -8.72 -13.11 3.57
N GLY A 198 -7.50 -13.55 3.91
CA GLY A 198 -7.15 -14.95 4.15
C GLY A 198 -6.29 -15.56 3.03
N GLU A 199 -6.06 -16.88 3.13
CA GLU A 199 -5.24 -17.63 2.19
C GLU A 199 -5.81 -17.55 0.75
N GLY A 200 -4.93 -17.27 -0.22
CA GLY A 200 -5.26 -17.08 -1.62
C GLY A 200 -5.60 -15.63 -2.00
N ASP A 201 -5.61 -14.69 -1.07
CA ASP A 201 -5.81 -13.28 -1.39
C ASP A 201 -4.58 -12.71 -2.12
N ALA A 202 -4.71 -12.52 -3.43
CA ALA A 202 -3.66 -12.00 -4.29
C ALA A 202 -3.26 -10.56 -3.95
N GLU A 203 -4.11 -9.82 -3.24
CA GLU A 203 -3.84 -8.45 -2.81
C GLU A 203 -3.26 -8.39 -1.39
N ALA A 204 -3.12 -9.54 -0.70
CA ALA A 204 -2.57 -9.58 0.64
C ALA A 204 -1.11 -9.13 0.67
N TYR A 205 -0.75 -8.37 1.70
CA TYR A 205 0.62 -7.86 1.85
C TYR A 205 1.05 -7.75 3.30
N CYS A 206 2.37 -7.81 3.51
CA CYS A 206 2.98 -7.66 4.82
C CYS A 206 2.88 -6.22 5.30
N THR A 207 2.35 -6.03 6.50
CA THR A 207 2.20 -4.73 7.15
C THR A 207 2.75 -4.76 8.56
N GLN A 208 2.96 -3.57 9.11
CA GLN A 208 3.28 -3.36 10.50
C GLN A 208 1.97 -3.17 11.28
N PRO A 209 1.66 -4.06 12.24
CA PRO A 209 0.54 -3.86 13.15
C PRO A 209 0.89 -2.77 14.19
N HIS A 210 -0.14 -2.27 14.86
CA HIS A 210 0.00 -1.35 16.00
C HIS A 210 0.74 -0.04 15.71
N CYS A 211 0.57 0.52 14.50
CA CYS A 211 1.01 1.89 14.25
C CYS A 211 0.26 2.88 15.16
N ALA A 212 0.94 3.93 15.61
CA ALA A 212 0.32 5.01 16.40
C ALA A 212 -0.07 6.20 15.50
N SER A 213 0.64 6.41 14.40
CA SER A 213 0.40 7.49 13.45
C SER A 213 0.93 7.15 12.05
N ASP A 214 0.54 7.94 11.05
CA ASP A 214 1.05 7.80 9.67
C ASP A 214 2.59 7.86 9.59
N ALA A 215 3.25 8.55 10.51
CA ALA A 215 4.71 8.63 10.54
C ALA A 215 5.38 7.28 10.86
N ASP A 216 4.65 6.34 11.45
CA ASP A 216 5.13 4.98 11.72
C ASP A 216 5.12 4.13 10.44
N CYS A 217 4.30 4.50 9.46
CA CYS A 217 4.14 3.79 8.21
C CYS A 217 5.07 4.32 7.11
N PRO A 218 5.46 3.51 6.11
CA PRO A 218 6.19 4.01 4.95
C PRO A 218 5.33 4.92 4.07
N GLY A 219 5.97 5.74 3.24
CA GLY A 219 5.30 6.56 2.24
C GLY A 219 4.30 5.77 1.39
N GLY A 220 3.12 6.37 1.19
CA GLY A 220 1.99 5.75 0.49
C GLY A 220 1.09 4.87 1.38
N TYR A 221 1.48 4.63 2.63
CA TYR A 221 0.66 3.96 3.63
C TYR A 221 0.15 4.97 4.66
N GLU A 222 -0.89 4.60 5.37
CA GLU A 222 -1.43 5.34 6.50
C GLU A 222 -1.63 4.42 7.68
N CYS A 223 -1.68 5.00 8.87
CA CYS A 223 -2.08 4.27 10.06
C CYS A 223 -3.61 4.27 10.17
N ALA A 224 -4.24 3.15 9.80
CA ALA A 224 -5.69 3.04 9.81
C ALA A 224 -6.16 1.81 10.60
N VAL A 225 -7.39 1.91 11.08
CA VAL A 225 -8.08 0.79 11.73
C VAL A 225 -8.44 -0.27 10.69
N ALA A 226 -8.04 -1.50 10.94
CA ALA A 226 -8.43 -2.67 10.18
C ALA A 226 -8.95 -3.76 11.13
N ARG A 227 -9.69 -4.72 10.56
CA ARG A 227 -10.14 -5.89 11.30
C ARG A 227 -8.96 -6.78 11.66
N ASP A 228 -9.07 -7.37 12.82
CA ASP A 228 -8.21 -8.42 13.32
C ASP A 228 -9.02 -9.73 13.38
N PRO A 229 -8.47 -10.86 12.91
CA PRO A 229 -9.18 -12.13 12.86
C PRO A 229 -9.40 -12.76 14.24
N HIS A 230 -8.71 -12.34 15.30
CA HIS A 230 -8.86 -12.92 16.62
C HIS A 230 -10.25 -12.69 17.23
N ALA A 231 -10.70 -13.66 18.01
CA ALA A 231 -11.85 -13.50 18.89
C ALA A 231 -11.53 -12.55 20.06
N ILE A 232 -12.56 -11.91 20.62
CA ILE A 232 -12.46 -11.15 21.86
C ILE A 232 -12.89 -12.04 23.02
N CYS A 233 -11.99 -12.28 23.99
CA CYS A 233 -12.27 -13.23 25.07
C CYS A 233 -13.52 -12.86 25.87
N GLY A 234 -14.41 -13.83 26.05
CA GLY A 234 -15.65 -13.66 26.81
C GLY A 234 -16.82 -13.03 26.02
N THR A 235 -16.67 -12.86 24.70
CA THR A 235 -17.72 -12.35 23.80
C THR A 235 -17.95 -13.32 22.63
N ASP A 236 -18.96 -13.04 21.81
CA ASP A 236 -19.22 -13.76 20.54
C ASP A 236 -18.64 -13.01 19.31
N LYS A 237 -17.69 -12.08 19.52
CA LYS A 237 -17.10 -11.22 18.48
C LYS A 237 -15.73 -11.72 18.01
N GLY A 238 -15.39 -11.42 16.74
CA GLY A 238 -14.17 -11.85 16.08
C GLY A 238 -14.23 -13.31 15.59
N ASP A 239 -13.10 -13.80 15.08
CA ASP A 239 -12.88 -15.19 14.61
C ASP A 239 -14.07 -15.82 13.85
N ASN A 240 -14.40 -15.21 12.72
CA ASN A 240 -15.49 -15.67 11.87
C ASN A 240 -15.24 -15.25 10.42
N SER A 241 -15.95 -15.87 9.48
CA SER A 241 -15.79 -15.60 8.04
C SER A 241 -15.88 -14.12 7.61
N PHE A 242 -16.46 -13.25 8.44
CA PHE A 242 -16.55 -11.81 8.17
C PHE A 242 -15.35 -11.00 8.72
N CYS A 243 -14.87 -11.35 9.91
CA CYS A 243 -13.70 -10.73 10.54
C CYS A 243 -12.36 -11.30 10.06
N GLY A 244 -12.40 -12.49 9.45
CA GLY A 244 -11.24 -13.36 9.30
C GLY A 244 -11.27 -14.46 10.38
N GLU A 245 -10.67 -15.59 10.07
CA GLU A 245 -10.60 -16.75 10.97
C GLU A 245 -9.14 -16.99 11.36
N THR A 246 -8.91 -17.36 12.62
CA THR A 246 -7.57 -17.69 13.14
C THR A 246 -7.65 -18.82 14.15
N SER A 247 -6.58 -19.62 14.28
CA SER A 247 -6.45 -20.62 15.33
C SER A 247 -5.78 -20.10 16.60
N GLU A 248 -5.36 -18.84 16.59
CA GLU A 248 -4.71 -18.19 17.74
C GLU A 248 -5.70 -17.94 18.88
N GLU A 249 -5.18 -17.81 20.10
CA GLU A 249 -6.02 -17.60 21.27
C GLU A 249 -6.75 -16.25 21.19
N CYS A 250 -7.95 -16.17 21.77
CA CYS A 250 -8.68 -14.91 21.85
C CYS A 250 -7.84 -13.83 22.55
N VAL A 251 -8.06 -12.57 22.20
CA VAL A 251 -7.41 -11.42 22.85
C VAL A 251 -8.22 -11.00 24.07
N ASP A 252 -7.56 -10.93 25.23
CA ASP A 252 -8.18 -10.50 26.48
C ASP A 252 -8.41 -8.97 26.46
N PRO A 253 -9.65 -8.48 26.63
CA PRO A 253 -9.94 -7.04 26.67
C PRO A 253 -9.13 -6.25 27.71
N SER A 254 -8.66 -6.90 28.78
CA SER A 254 -7.81 -6.26 29.78
C SER A 254 -6.44 -5.82 29.24
N THR A 255 -6.03 -6.33 28.08
CA THR A 255 -4.80 -5.94 27.39
C THR A 255 -4.98 -4.76 26.45
N PHE A 256 -6.22 -4.29 26.22
CA PHE A 256 -6.48 -3.21 25.28
C PHE A 256 -5.85 -1.91 25.77
N GLY A 257 -4.99 -1.31 24.95
CA GLY A 257 -4.28 -0.07 25.29
C GLY A 257 -3.00 -0.27 26.10
N ASP A 258 -2.61 -1.51 26.43
CA ASP A 258 -1.32 -1.83 27.08
C ASP A 258 -0.14 -1.79 26.08
N GLY A 259 -0.04 -0.69 25.32
CA GLY A 259 0.96 -0.53 24.26
C GLY A 259 0.60 -1.22 22.94
N ASN A 260 -0.57 -1.84 22.85
CA ASN A 260 -1.18 -2.25 21.59
C ASN A 260 -2.28 -1.26 21.17
N SER A 261 -2.81 -1.47 19.96
CA SER A 261 -3.86 -0.63 19.37
C SER A 261 -5.21 -1.35 19.25
N TYR A 262 -5.43 -2.38 20.07
CA TYR A 262 -6.66 -3.14 20.03
C TYR A 262 -7.85 -2.31 20.52
N VAL A 263 -8.95 -2.41 19.79
CA VAL A 263 -10.22 -1.77 20.12
C VAL A 263 -11.35 -2.73 19.79
N GLU A 264 -12.36 -2.78 20.65
CA GLU A 264 -13.56 -3.55 20.38
C GLU A 264 -14.40 -2.88 19.28
N GLY A 265 -14.63 -3.59 18.18
CA GLY A 265 -15.59 -3.19 17.16
C GLY A 265 -17.00 -3.72 17.43
N SER A 266 -17.92 -3.40 16.51
CA SER A 266 -19.29 -3.93 16.53
C SER A 266 -19.33 -5.46 16.46
N LEU A 267 -18.53 -6.05 15.57
CA LEU A 267 -18.52 -7.50 15.31
C LEU A 267 -17.13 -8.13 15.38
N CYS A 268 -16.09 -7.34 15.16
CA CYS A 268 -14.71 -7.80 15.06
C CYS A 268 -13.83 -7.12 16.10
N LEU A 269 -12.73 -7.78 16.44
CA LEU A 269 -11.59 -7.07 17.02
C LEU A 269 -11.02 -6.12 15.96
N LEU A 270 -10.70 -4.89 16.37
CA LEU A 270 -10.09 -3.89 15.51
C LEU A 270 -8.70 -3.58 16.03
N ARG A 271 -7.79 -3.28 15.11
CA ARG A 271 -6.46 -2.75 15.45
C ARG A 271 -5.97 -1.80 14.38
N THR A 272 -5.09 -0.87 14.76
CA THR A 272 -4.40 -0.05 13.77
C THR A 272 -3.33 -0.86 13.05
N ASN A 273 -3.25 -0.69 11.74
CA ASN A 273 -2.21 -1.26 10.87
C ASN A 273 -1.76 -0.19 9.87
N CYS A 274 -0.56 -0.36 9.35
CA CYS A 274 -0.14 0.45 8.21
C CYS A 274 -0.80 -0.05 6.92
N VAL A 275 -1.90 0.58 6.49
CA VAL A 275 -2.65 0.17 5.31
C VAL A 275 -2.23 0.96 4.08
N LYS A 276 -2.25 0.33 2.89
CA LYS A 276 -2.03 1.04 1.63
C LYS A 276 -3.09 2.13 1.51
N ARG A 277 -2.67 3.38 1.26
CA ARG A 277 -3.63 4.44 0.96
C ARG A 277 -4.37 4.06 -0.32
N SER A 278 -5.68 4.22 -0.26
CA SER A 278 -6.60 3.94 -1.36
C SER A 278 -7.57 5.10 -1.51
N GLN A 279 -8.56 4.97 -2.39
CA GLN A 279 -9.61 5.97 -2.55
C GLN A 279 -10.19 6.34 -1.17
N CYS A 280 -10.33 7.62 -0.88
CA CYS A 280 -10.79 8.16 0.41
C CYS A 280 -9.83 8.04 1.61
N ALA A 281 -8.59 7.56 1.42
CA ALA A 281 -7.56 7.69 2.44
C ALA A 281 -7.18 9.18 2.68
N PRO A 282 -6.88 9.63 3.91
CA PRO A 282 -6.32 10.95 4.19
C PRO A 282 -4.96 11.11 3.48
N CYS A 283 -4.66 12.34 3.08
CA CYS A 283 -3.39 12.68 2.43
C CYS A 283 -2.99 14.13 2.72
N GLY A 284 -1.69 14.41 2.68
CA GLY A 284 -1.13 15.76 2.68
C GLY A 284 -0.66 16.22 1.29
N SER A 285 -0.33 15.28 0.40
CA SER A 285 0.22 15.53 -0.93
C SER A 285 -0.13 14.42 -1.92
N ASP A 286 0.05 14.65 -3.23
CA ASP A 286 -0.16 13.61 -4.25
C ASP A 286 0.72 12.38 -4.05
N LEU A 287 1.90 12.57 -3.44
CA LEU A 287 2.85 11.51 -3.14
C LEU A 287 2.27 10.46 -2.22
N ASP A 288 1.48 10.89 -1.23
CA ASP A 288 0.76 10.03 -0.30
C ASP A 288 -0.17 9.04 -1.03
N CYS A 289 -0.74 9.43 -2.16
CA CYS A 289 -1.67 8.60 -2.93
C CYS A 289 -0.97 7.79 -4.03
N SER A 290 0.35 7.92 -4.16
CA SER A 290 1.06 7.48 -5.37
C SER A 290 1.29 5.96 -5.47
N LEU A 291 0.98 5.17 -4.42
CA LEU A 291 1.00 3.71 -4.50
C LEU A 291 -0.12 3.12 -5.37
N ALA A 292 -1.21 3.87 -5.55
CA ALA A 292 -2.27 3.51 -6.47
C ALA A 292 -2.13 4.35 -7.75
N PRO A 293 -1.92 3.73 -8.93
CA PRO A 293 -1.76 4.46 -10.18
C PRO A 293 -2.94 5.41 -10.44
N GLY A 294 -2.63 6.66 -10.79
CA GLY A 294 -3.64 7.66 -11.14
C GLY A 294 -4.46 8.17 -9.95
N GLN A 295 -3.96 8.08 -8.72
CA GLN A 295 -4.55 8.80 -7.58
C GLN A 295 -3.80 10.10 -7.29
N ARG A 296 -4.53 11.10 -6.79
CA ARG A 296 -4.01 12.38 -6.33
C ARG A 296 -4.69 12.83 -5.03
N CYS A 297 -4.08 13.75 -4.31
CA CYS A 297 -4.62 14.29 -3.07
C CYS A 297 -5.52 15.50 -3.38
N VAL A 298 -6.80 15.41 -3.02
CA VAL A 298 -7.82 16.43 -3.34
C VAL A 298 -8.74 16.67 -2.16
N THR A 299 -9.45 17.80 -2.16
CA THR A 299 -10.44 18.07 -1.12
C THR A 299 -11.78 17.40 -1.44
N ILE A 300 -12.23 16.48 -0.57
CA ILE A 300 -13.54 15.81 -0.62
C ILE A 300 -14.21 16.00 0.74
N GLY A 301 -15.44 16.51 0.76
CA GLY A 301 -16.17 16.75 2.02
C GLY A 301 -15.49 17.75 2.96
N GLY A 302 -14.60 18.61 2.45
CA GLY A 302 -13.82 19.57 3.25
C GLY A 302 -12.49 19.02 3.80
N GLU A 303 -12.14 17.78 3.49
CA GLU A 303 -10.90 17.14 3.95
C GLU A 303 -10.01 16.71 2.78
N SER A 304 -8.70 16.66 2.98
CA SER A 304 -7.76 16.16 1.97
C SER A 304 -7.78 14.64 1.93
N ARG A 305 -8.18 14.09 0.78
CA ARG A 305 -8.41 12.67 0.54
C ARG A 305 -7.79 12.23 -0.79
N CYS A 306 -7.26 11.00 -0.83
CA CYS A 306 -6.82 10.37 -2.05
C CYS A 306 -8.02 10.07 -2.96
N ALA A 307 -7.91 10.46 -4.23
CA ALA A 307 -8.93 10.18 -5.23
C ALA A 307 -8.32 9.79 -6.57
N ARG A 308 -8.91 8.78 -7.21
CA ARG A 308 -8.60 8.37 -8.58
C ARG A 308 -8.97 9.50 -9.55
N THR A 309 -8.11 9.77 -10.52
CA THR A 309 -8.39 10.71 -11.61
C THR A 309 -9.41 10.11 -12.58
N CYS A 310 -10.23 10.95 -13.19
CA CYS A 310 -11.22 10.56 -14.19
C CYS A 310 -11.35 11.62 -15.29
N SER A 311 -11.80 11.21 -16.47
CA SER A 311 -12.21 12.13 -17.54
C SER A 311 -13.74 12.22 -17.68
N LYS A 312 -14.45 11.17 -17.24
CA LYS A 312 -15.92 11.07 -17.27
C LYS A 312 -16.43 10.14 -16.16
N ASP A 313 -17.72 10.21 -15.86
CA ASP A 313 -18.37 9.44 -14.78
C ASP A 313 -18.13 7.93 -14.91
N GLU A 314 -18.08 7.39 -16.12
CA GLU A 314 -17.87 5.96 -16.35
C GLU A 314 -16.45 5.47 -16.05
N ASP A 315 -15.49 6.39 -15.88
CA ASP A 315 -14.14 6.05 -15.41
C ASP A 315 -14.12 5.82 -13.89
N CYS A 316 -15.19 6.20 -13.19
CA CYS A 316 -15.37 6.04 -11.76
C CYS A 316 -16.19 4.80 -11.42
N ASP A 317 -15.96 4.25 -10.22
CA ASP A 317 -16.80 3.17 -9.71
C ASP A 317 -18.22 3.72 -9.45
N LEU A 318 -19.25 2.86 -9.47
CA LEU A 318 -20.65 3.33 -9.55
C LEU A 318 -21.08 4.26 -8.42
N ASP A 319 -20.52 4.09 -7.24
CA ASP A 319 -20.81 4.90 -6.07
C ASP A 319 -20.04 6.25 -6.06
N TYR A 320 -19.24 6.49 -7.09
CA TYR A 320 -18.48 7.71 -7.33
C TYR A 320 -18.99 8.39 -8.61
N ARG A 321 -18.69 9.68 -8.73
CA ARG A 321 -18.91 10.48 -9.94
C ARG A 321 -17.65 11.24 -10.29
N CYS A 322 -17.49 11.58 -11.56
CA CYS A 322 -16.36 12.36 -12.01
C CYS A 322 -16.65 13.85 -11.82
N GLU A 323 -15.99 14.45 -10.83
CA GLU A 323 -16.16 15.86 -10.48
C GLU A 323 -14.78 16.51 -10.38
N GLY A 324 -14.51 17.54 -11.20
CA GLY A 324 -13.20 18.19 -11.20
C GLY A 324 -12.05 17.23 -11.53
N GLU A 325 -12.25 16.32 -12.49
CA GLU A 325 -11.26 15.31 -12.94
C GLU A 325 -10.85 14.28 -11.86
N VAL A 326 -11.63 14.13 -10.79
CA VAL A 326 -11.47 13.07 -9.79
C VAL A 326 -12.77 12.33 -9.52
N CYS A 327 -12.64 11.07 -9.13
CA CYS A 327 -13.74 10.27 -8.63
C CYS A 327 -14.08 10.69 -7.20
N THR A 328 -15.17 11.42 -7.05
CA THR A 328 -15.70 11.86 -5.75
C THR A 328 -16.88 10.97 -5.35
N PRO A 329 -16.99 10.52 -4.09
CA PRO A 329 -18.15 9.76 -3.63
C PRO A 329 -19.45 10.51 -3.95
N ARG A 330 -20.50 9.80 -4.40
CA ARG A 330 -21.81 10.42 -4.67
C ARG A 330 -22.46 11.01 -3.40
N PHE A 331 -22.10 10.48 -2.23
CA PHE A 331 -22.45 11.04 -0.91
C PHE A 331 -21.86 12.45 -0.69
N GLY A 332 -20.73 12.77 -1.35
CA GLY A 332 -20.01 14.04 -1.19
C GLY A 332 -18.92 14.04 -0.11
N ALA A 333 -18.84 12.97 0.71
CA ALA A 333 -17.80 12.76 1.71
C ALA A 333 -17.32 11.31 1.71
N CYS A 334 -16.16 11.08 2.34
CA CYS A 334 -15.53 9.76 2.45
C CYS A 334 -15.95 8.98 3.70
N VAL A 335 -16.52 9.68 4.69
CA VAL A 335 -17.05 9.12 5.94
C VAL A 335 -18.38 9.84 6.23
N GLY A 336 -19.40 9.09 6.62
CA GLY A 336 -20.70 9.61 7.05
C GLY A 336 -20.82 9.74 8.57
N GLU A 337 -22.06 9.76 9.05
CA GLU A 337 -22.43 9.73 10.47
C GLU A 337 -22.57 8.29 11.01
N GLY A 338 -22.38 7.28 10.14
CA GLY A 338 -22.45 5.86 10.48
C GLY A 338 -23.81 5.21 10.19
N ASN A 339 -24.73 5.93 9.55
CA ASN A 339 -26.05 5.38 9.23
C ASN A 339 -25.98 4.37 8.08
N PHE A 340 -27.05 3.59 7.92
CA PHE A 340 -27.17 2.63 6.83
C PHE A 340 -26.88 3.26 5.46
N CYS A 341 -25.99 2.62 4.70
CA CYS A 341 -25.55 3.02 3.38
C CYS A 341 -24.74 4.33 3.28
N GLU A 342 -24.31 4.89 4.42
CA GLU A 342 -23.34 5.98 4.44
C GLU A 342 -21.91 5.45 4.22
N PRO A 343 -21.02 6.24 3.59
CA PRO A 343 -19.65 5.81 3.35
C PRO A 343 -18.87 5.68 4.65
N CYS A 344 -17.92 4.77 4.66
CA CYS A 344 -17.04 4.50 5.79
C CYS A 344 -15.65 4.11 5.31
N ARG A 345 -14.66 4.23 6.18
CA ARG A 345 -13.29 3.75 5.96
C ARG A 345 -12.96 2.55 6.82
N ASN A 346 -13.63 2.34 7.94
CA ASN A 346 -13.48 1.18 8.81
C ASN A 346 -14.71 1.02 9.70
N ASP A 347 -14.78 -0.07 10.46
CA ASP A 347 -15.98 -0.40 11.26
C ASP A 347 -16.29 0.64 12.34
N ALA A 348 -15.27 1.35 12.86
CA ALA A 348 -15.48 2.40 13.84
C ALA A 348 -16.18 3.65 13.27
N ASP A 349 -16.26 3.78 11.94
CA ASP A 349 -17.03 4.85 11.30
C ASP A 349 -18.53 4.53 11.24
N CYS A 350 -18.93 3.29 11.54
CA CYS A 350 -20.32 2.82 11.37
C CYS A 350 -21.09 2.71 12.69
N GLY A 351 -20.41 2.84 13.83
CA GLY A 351 -21.03 2.85 15.14
C GLY A 351 -20.09 2.36 16.24
N ASP A 352 -20.58 2.43 17.47
CA ASP A 352 -19.85 1.97 18.65
C ASP A 352 -19.82 0.44 18.74
N ALA A 353 -19.05 -0.10 19.69
CA ALA A 353 -18.93 -1.54 19.95
C ALA A 353 -20.27 -2.27 20.17
N ASP A 354 -21.29 -1.60 20.68
CA ASP A 354 -22.62 -2.20 20.92
C ASP A 354 -23.52 -2.20 19.68
N SER A 355 -23.07 -1.61 18.57
CA SER A 355 -23.79 -1.56 17.31
C SER A 355 -23.72 -2.89 16.55
N THR A 356 -24.67 -3.12 15.66
CA THR A 356 -24.60 -4.18 14.63
C THR A 356 -24.10 -3.65 13.29
N MET A 357 -23.80 -2.36 13.20
CA MET A 357 -23.32 -1.72 11.98
C MET A 357 -21.84 -2.04 11.72
N GLU A 358 -21.52 -2.32 10.46
CA GLU A 358 -20.18 -2.70 10.00
C GLU A 358 -19.83 -1.96 8.71
N CYS A 359 -18.53 -1.73 8.47
CA CYS A 359 -18.07 -1.09 7.26
C CYS A 359 -17.71 -2.14 6.20
N THR A 360 -18.63 -2.41 5.27
CA THR A 360 -18.44 -3.45 4.25
C THR A 360 -18.18 -2.87 2.88
N THR A 361 -17.39 -3.58 2.06
CA THR A 361 -17.16 -3.21 0.66
C THR A 361 -18.35 -3.68 -0.18
N THR A 362 -19.04 -2.74 -0.82
CA THR A 362 -20.09 -3.04 -1.81
C THR A 362 -19.48 -3.79 -3.00
N LEU A 363 -20.31 -4.46 -3.82
CA LEU A 363 -19.87 -5.22 -5.00
C LEU A 363 -19.04 -4.42 -6.02
N ARG A 364 -18.97 -3.09 -5.88
CA ARG A 364 -18.30 -2.17 -6.80
C ARG A 364 -17.19 -1.35 -6.12
N GLY A 365 -16.78 -1.72 -4.90
CA GLY A 365 -15.56 -1.22 -4.28
C GLY A 365 -15.71 -0.04 -3.30
N GLN A 366 -16.86 0.63 -3.23
CA GLN A 366 -17.11 1.58 -2.15
C GLN A 366 -17.32 0.83 -0.85
N ARG A 367 -16.89 1.43 0.26
CA ARG A 367 -17.21 0.94 1.59
C ARG A 367 -18.39 1.71 2.15
N ALA A 368 -19.36 1.00 2.71
CA ALA A 368 -20.56 1.58 3.30
C ALA A 368 -20.93 0.90 4.62
N CYS A 369 -21.59 1.65 5.51
CA CYS A 369 -22.09 1.15 6.77
C CYS A 369 -23.35 0.31 6.56
N ILE A 370 -23.25 -0.99 6.79
CA ILE A 370 -24.33 -1.95 6.64
C ILE A 370 -24.65 -2.55 8.01
N ASP A 371 -25.91 -2.82 8.27
CA ASP A 371 -26.32 -3.48 9.50
C ASP A 371 -26.15 -5.00 9.32
N ALA A 372 -25.34 -5.66 10.16
CA ALA A 372 -25.19 -7.11 10.14
C ALA A 372 -26.44 -7.88 10.59
N ALA A 373 -27.44 -7.19 11.17
CA ALA A 373 -28.78 -7.74 11.31
C ALA A 373 -29.49 -7.95 9.96
N LEU A 374 -28.97 -7.35 8.88
CA LEU A 374 -29.43 -7.66 7.53
C LEU A 374 -28.91 -9.05 7.09
N PRO A 375 -29.75 -9.83 6.41
CA PRO A 375 -31.08 -9.43 5.93
C PRO A 375 -32.22 -9.58 6.95
N ILE A 376 -32.95 -8.47 7.20
CA ILE A 376 -34.16 -8.42 8.04
C ILE A 376 -35.37 -8.90 7.24
N ARG A 377 -36.30 -9.64 7.86
CA ARG A 377 -37.53 -10.09 7.19
C ARG A 377 -38.44 -8.93 6.79
N CYS A 378 -38.99 -9.01 5.59
CA CYS A 378 -39.93 -8.04 5.04
C CYS A 378 -41.03 -8.72 4.22
N THR A 379 -42.05 -7.96 3.89
CA THR A 379 -43.09 -8.28 2.92
C THR A 379 -43.16 -7.14 1.91
N GLU A 380 -43.77 -7.37 0.74
CA GLU A 380 -44.02 -6.29 -0.23
C GLU A 380 -44.80 -5.11 0.40
N GLU A 381 -45.70 -5.41 1.34
CA GLU A 381 -46.55 -4.43 2.02
C GLU A 381 -45.78 -3.56 3.03
N ASN A 382 -44.80 -4.13 3.74
CA ASN A 382 -44.07 -3.41 4.79
C ASN A 382 -42.64 -3.01 4.41
N ALA A 383 -42.17 -3.34 3.20
CA ALA A 383 -40.80 -3.10 2.76
C ALA A 383 -40.35 -1.65 2.95
N ALA A 384 -41.20 -0.67 2.65
CA ALA A 384 -40.88 0.76 2.77
C ALA A 384 -40.69 1.23 4.23
N GLU A 385 -41.22 0.48 5.19
CA GLU A 385 -41.15 0.76 6.63
C GLU A 385 -40.03 -0.03 7.31
N VAL A 386 -39.88 -1.31 6.95
CA VAL A 386 -38.95 -2.24 7.61
C VAL A 386 -37.57 -2.21 6.98
N CYS A 387 -37.47 -2.03 5.65
CA CYS A 387 -36.15 -1.97 5.02
C CYS A 387 -35.50 -0.60 5.25
N PRO A 388 -34.23 -0.59 5.72
CA PRO A 388 -33.54 0.66 6.02
C PRO A 388 -33.39 1.50 4.76
N LYS A 389 -33.41 2.83 4.95
CA LYS A 389 -33.31 3.81 3.86
C LYS A 389 -31.88 4.27 3.72
N SER A 390 -31.35 4.27 2.49
CA SER A 390 -30.09 4.91 2.21
C SER A 390 -30.23 6.44 2.25
N PRO A 391 -29.13 7.21 2.32
CA PRO A 391 -29.22 8.66 2.43
C PRO A 391 -29.79 9.32 1.16
N SER A 392 -29.83 8.60 0.03
CA SER A 392 -30.58 9.04 -1.17
C SER A 392 -32.11 8.93 -1.03
N GLY A 393 -32.60 8.42 0.10
CA GLY A 393 -34.02 8.19 0.37
C GLY A 393 -34.56 6.88 -0.19
N LEU A 394 -33.72 6.05 -0.81
CA LEU A 394 -34.12 4.74 -1.31
C LEU A 394 -34.16 3.71 -0.19
N SER A 395 -35.32 3.09 0.01
CA SER A 395 -35.42 1.91 0.86
C SER A 395 -34.65 0.73 0.26
N GLY A 396 -34.11 -0.11 1.14
CA GLY A 396 -33.62 -1.43 0.76
C GLY A 396 -34.68 -2.23 0.02
N SER A 397 -34.25 -3.10 -0.89
CA SER A 397 -35.15 -3.93 -1.67
C SER A 397 -35.59 -5.14 -0.85
N CYS A 398 -36.90 -5.37 -0.76
CA CYS A 398 -37.42 -6.61 -0.20
C CYS A 398 -37.34 -7.72 -1.26
N VAL A 399 -36.39 -8.64 -1.11
CA VAL A 399 -36.11 -9.70 -2.09
C VAL A 399 -36.58 -11.03 -1.54
N CYS A 400 -37.29 -11.79 -2.36
CA CYS A 400 -37.67 -13.16 -2.04
C CYS A 400 -36.43 -14.07 -2.02
N VAL A 401 -36.14 -14.67 -0.88
CA VAL A 401 -34.99 -15.59 -0.71
C VAL A 401 -35.42 -17.06 -0.71
N GLU A 402 -36.69 -17.33 -0.42
CA GLU A 402 -37.24 -18.68 -0.45
C GLU A 402 -38.66 -18.68 -1.03
N THR A 403 -38.90 -19.58 -1.99
CA THR A 403 -40.22 -19.81 -2.59
C THR A 403 -40.73 -21.20 -2.26
N ASN A 404 -42.04 -21.34 -2.06
CA ASN A 404 -42.67 -22.65 -1.91
C ASN A 404 -42.76 -23.41 -3.25
N ARG A 405 -43.36 -24.61 -3.23
CA ARG A 405 -43.55 -25.45 -4.43
C ARG A 405 -44.42 -24.83 -5.51
N ASP A 406 -45.29 -23.90 -5.13
CA ASP A 406 -46.20 -23.19 -6.03
C ASP A 406 -45.55 -21.92 -6.61
N GLY A 407 -44.31 -21.62 -6.22
CA GLY A 407 -43.55 -20.45 -6.65
C GLY A 407 -43.88 -19.18 -5.88
N GLU A 408 -44.68 -19.26 -4.82
CA GLU A 408 -44.98 -18.11 -3.95
C GLU A 408 -43.83 -17.85 -3.00
N CYS A 409 -43.56 -16.58 -2.73
CA CYS A 409 -42.53 -16.22 -1.77
C CYS A 409 -42.95 -16.52 -0.33
N VAL A 410 -42.12 -17.24 0.41
CA VAL A 410 -42.36 -17.60 1.82
C VAL A 410 -41.36 -16.97 2.79
N ASP A 411 -40.19 -16.56 2.32
CA ASP A 411 -39.23 -15.76 3.08
C ASP A 411 -38.73 -14.63 2.18
N SER A 412 -39.00 -13.39 2.60
CA SER A 412 -38.52 -12.18 1.94
C SER A 412 -37.69 -11.37 2.92
N ARG A 413 -36.66 -10.72 2.38
CA ARG A 413 -35.57 -10.17 3.15
C ARG A 413 -35.08 -8.85 2.58
N CYS A 414 -34.78 -7.90 3.44
CA CYS A 414 -34.24 -6.60 3.06
C CYS A 414 -32.78 -6.76 2.62
N TYR A 415 -32.49 -6.31 1.41
CA TYR A 415 -31.14 -6.15 0.89
C TYR A 415 -30.88 -4.67 0.56
N LEU A 416 -29.63 -4.35 0.25
CA LEU A 416 -29.24 -3.06 -0.29
C LEU A 416 -30.16 -2.64 -1.47
N PRO A 417 -30.38 -1.33 -1.67
CA PRO A 417 -31.17 -0.85 -2.80
C PRO A 417 -30.65 -1.41 -4.12
N SER A 418 -31.54 -1.79 -5.02
CA SER A 418 -31.16 -2.23 -6.37
C SER A 418 -31.72 -1.27 -7.41
N ARG A 419 -30.89 -0.90 -8.39
CA ARG A 419 -31.25 -0.01 -9.50
C ARG A 419 -31.01 -0.70 -10.83
N ARG A 420 -31.86 -0.45 -11.81
CA ARG A 420 -31.58 -0.89 -13.18
C ARG A 420 -30.43 -0.06 -13.76
N SER A 421 -29.34 -0.69 -14.17
CA SER A 421 -28.20 -0.02 -14.80
C SER A 421 -28.41 0.24 -16.29
N ASP A 422 -29.10 -0.64 -17.03
CA ASP A 422 -29.61 -0.32 -18.37
C ASP A 422 -31.15 -0.31 -18.35
N PRO A 423 -31.80 0.85 -18.56
CA PRO A 423 -33.26 0.94 -18.63
C PRO A 423 -33.89 0.04 -19.71
N ARG A 424 -33.11 -0.36 -20.73
CA ARG A 424 -33.54 -1.21 -21.84
C ARG A 424 -33.38 -2.70 -21.55
N ASP A 425 -32.57 -3.07 -20.55
CA ASP A 425 -32.42 -4.44 -20.09
C ASP A 425 -33.03 -4.59 -18.70
N PRO A 426 -34.24 -5.16 -18.59
CA PRO A 426 -34.92 -5.30 -17.30
C PRO A 426 -34.17 -6.22 -16.32
N GLY A 427 -33.26 -7.08 -16.80
CA GLY A 427 -32.41 -7.93 -15.97
C GLY A 427 -31.14 -7.26 -15.47
N SER A 428 -30.81 -6.07 -15.99
CA SER A 428 -29.61 -5.34 -15.64
C SER A 428 -29.82 -4.57 -14.34
N THR A 429 -29.80 -5.24 -13.19
CA THR A 429 -29.87 -4.59 -11.87
C THR A 429 -28.50 -4.52 -11.22
N VAL A 430 -28.23 -3.44 -10.50
CA VAL A 430 -27.06 -3.25 -9.66
C VAL A 430 -27.52 -2.91 -8.26
N VAL A 431 -26.93 -3.60 -7.30
CA VAL A 431 -27.14 -3.35 -5.89
C VAL A 431 -26.14 -2.29 -5.43
N THR A 432 -26.63 -1.16 -4.94
CA THR A 432 -25.84 0.00 -4.51
C THR A 432 -26.61 0.78 -3.46
N CYS A 433 -25.88 1.49 -2.61
CA CYS A 433 -26.46 2.47 -1.71
C CYS A 433 -27.00 3.74 -2.44
N TRP A 434 -26.64 3.95 -3.72
CA TRP A 434 -26.64 5.25 -4.38
C TRP A 434 -27.32 5.37 -5.73
#